data_AF-A0A239J423-F1
#
_entry.id   AF-A0A239J423-F1
#
_cell.length_a   1.000
_cell.length_b   1.000
_cell.length_c   1.000
_cell.angle_alpha   90.00
_cell.angle_beta   90.00
_cell.angle_gamma   90.00
#
_symmetry.space_group_name_H-M   'P 1'
#
loop_
_entity.id
_entity.type
_entity.pdbx_description
1 polymer ?
#
loop_
_entity_poly.entity_id
_entity_poly.type
_entity_poly.pdbx_seq_one_letter_code
_entity_poly.pdbx_strand_id
1 'polypeptide(L)'
;MSLTKRERAATSNELHANLVRSGLSQSELAAKLEIVEQRVNAVLALDGARPEDVWLVRDYLDRAIRSAGLTPQPYSKLTEAMRAAAKSWFPLTDVESKFDCPPSGN
;
A
#
# COMPACT_ATOMS: atom_id res chain seq x y z
N MET A 1 -2.98 -11.66 11.87
CA MET A 1 -2.62 -10.78 13.00
C MET A 1 -3.69 -9.73 13.19
N SER A 2 -4.16 -9.53 14.42
CA SER A 2 -5.12 -8.47 14.73
C SER A 2 -4.36 -7.28 15.33
N LEU A 3 -4.35 -6.15 14.64
CA LEU A 3 -3.80 -4.91 15.18
C LEU A 3 -4.69 -4.41 16.32
N THR A 4 -4.08 -3.93 17.41
CA THR A 4 -4.79 -3.19 18.46
C THR A 4 -5.30 -1.84 17.92
N LYS A 5 -6.23 -1.20 18.61
CA LYS A 5 -6.76 0.13 18.20
C LYS A 5 -5.64 1.17 18.02
N ARG A 6 -4.65 1.18 18.91
CA ARG A 6 -3.48 2.08 18.84
C ARG A 6 -2.61 1.77 17.62
N GLU A 7 -2.35 0.50 17.34
CA GLU A 7 -1.55 0.10 16.17
C GLU A 7 -2.27 0.39 14.85
N ARG A 8 -3.61 0.25 14.81
CA ARG A 8 -4.40 0.66 13.65
C ARG A 8 -4.31 2.16 13.41
N ALA A 9 -4.50 2.97 14.46
CA ALA A 9 -4.38 4.42 14.32
C ALA A 9 -2.99 4.84 13.84
N ALA A 10 -1.92 4.24 14.39
CA ALA A 10 -0.55 4.52 13.94
C ALA A 10 -0.34 4.12 12.46
N THR A 11 -0.75 2.91 12.09
CA THR A 11 -0.57 2.41 10.73
C THR A 11 -1.42 3.18 9.70
N SER A 12 -2.63 3.60 10.08
CA SER A 12 -3.48 4.48 9.28
C SER A 12 -2.79 5.83 9.02
N ASN A 13 -2.23 6.45 10.07
CA ASN A 13 -1.48 7.70 9.93
C ASN A 13 -0.25 7.53 9.02
N GLU A 14 0.46 6.40 9.13
CA GLU A 14 1.61 6.08 8.27
C GLU A 14 1.18 5.93 6.79
N LEU A 15 0.06 5.25 6.51
CA LEU A 15 -0.49 5.12 5.17
C LEU A 15 -0.90 6.48 4.59
N HIS A 16 -1.59 7.32 5.37
CA HIS A 16 -1.93 8.69 4.96
C HIS A 16 -0.68 9.54 4.67
N ALA A 17 0.35 9.44 5.52
CA ALA A 17 1.59 10.18 5.32
C ALA A 17 2.31 9.78 4.03
N ASN A 18 2.26 8.50 3.66
CA ASN A 18 2.82 8.02 2.40
C ASN A 18 1.94 8.36 1.19
N LEU A 19 0.60 8.38 1.33
CA LEU A 19 -0.29 8.90 0.29
C LEU A 19 0.05 10.36 -0.05
N VAL A 20 0.17 11.22 0.96
CA VAL A 20 0.54 12.64 0.77
C VAL A 20 1.91 12.76 0.10
N ARG A 21 2.91 11.96 0.51
CA ARG A 21 4.24 11.97 -0.11
C ARG A 21 4.24 11.48 -1.56
N SER A 22 3.37 10.53 -1.90
CA SER A 22 3.26 10.04 -3.27
C SER A 22 2.66 11.08 -4.23
N GLY A 23 1.99 12.11 -3.70
CA GLY A 23 1.27 13.11 -4.50
C GLY A 23 -0.02 12.61 -5.13
N LEU A 24 -0.44 11.37 -4.84
CA LEU A 24 -1.65 10.76 -5.37
C LEU A 24 -2.87 11.11 -4.52
N SER A 25 -4.01 11.25 -5.18
CA SER A 25 -5.33 11.20 -4.53
C SER A 25 -5.82 9.76 -4.32
N GLN A 26 -6.83 9.59 -3.47
CA GLN A 26 -7.45 8.29 -3.19
C GLN A 26 -8.08 7.68 -4.46
N SER A 27 -8.72 8.53 -5.28
CA SER A 27 -9.33 8.13 -6.54
C SER A 27 -8.28 7.73 -7.59
N GLU A 28 -7.16 8.45 -7.69
CA GLU A 28 -6.05 8.07 -8.58
C GLU A 28 -5.42 6.76 -8.15
N LEU A 29 -5.19 6.59 -6.84
CA LEU A 29 -4.68 5.34 -6.29
C LEU A 29 -5.62 4.17 -6.60
N ALA A 30 -6.93 4.36 -6.42
CA ALA A 30 -7.94 3.35 -6.74
C ALA A 30 -7.92 2.98 -8.23
N ALA A 31 -7.88 3.98 -9.11
CA ALA A 31 -7.80 3.78 -10.56
C ALA A 31 -6.53 3.04 -10.98
N LYS A 32 -5.37 3.41 -10.43
CA LYS A 32 -4.08 2.74 -10.70
C LYS A 32 -4.05 1.30 -10.23
N LEU A 33 -4.67 1.02 -9.09
CA LEU A 33 -4.76 -0.31 -8.51
C LEU A 33 -5.89 -1.16 -9.09
N GLU A 34 -6.72 -0.59 -9.97
CA GLU A 34 -7.91 -1.23 -10.54
C GLU A 34 -8.88 -1.73 -9.45
N ILE A 35 -8.99 -0.98 -8.35
CA ILE A 35 -9.93 -1.23 -7.26
C ILE A 35 -10.88 -0.05 -7.09
N VAL A 36 -11.97 -0.26 -6.37
CA VAL A 36 -12.91 0.82 -6.05
C VAL A 36 -12.37 1.71 -4.93
N GLU A 37 -12.67 3.00 -4.97
CA GLU A 37 -12.20 3.99 -4.01
C GLU A 37 -12.58 3.62 -2.56
N GLN A 38 -13.74 3.01 -2.34
CA GLN A 38 -14.17 2.55 -1.02
C GLN A 38 -13.19 1.55 -0.40
N ARG A 39 -12.49 0.74 -1.21
CA ARG A 39 -11.45 -0.18 -0.71
C ARG A 39 -10.21 0.59 -0.27
N VAL A 40 -9.82 1.61 -1.03
CA VAL A 40 -8.72 2.52 -0.64
C VAL A 40 -9.06 3.22 0.67
N ASN A 41 -10.27 3.75 0.80
CA ASN A 41 -10.72 4.47 2.00
C ASN A 41 -10.73 3.53 3.22
N ALA A 42 -11.20 2.29 3.05
CA ALA A 42 -11.16 1.27 4.09
C ALA A 42 -9.72 0.96 4.54
N VAL A 43 -8.78 0.82 3.59
CA VAL A 43 -7.35 0.62 3.87
C VAL A 43 -6.76 1.79 4.63
N LEU A 44 -6.99 3.01 4.16
CA LEU A 44 -6.47 4.23 4.80
C LEU A 44 -7.02 4.40 6.22
N ALA A 45 -8.27 4.03 6.47
CA ALA A 45 -8.88 4.03 7.80
C ALA A 45 -8.48 2.80 8.66
N LEU A 46 -7.93 1.74 8.04
CA LEU A 46 -7.78 0.40 8.62
C LEU A 46 -9.05 -0.11 9.31
N ASP A 47 -10.20 0.16 8.69
CA ASP A 47 -11.53 -0.25 9.15
C ASP A 47 -12.23 -1.03 8.04
N GLY A 48 -12.59 -2.29 8.30
CA GLY A 48 -13.17 -3.18 7.30
C GLY A 48 -12.25 -3.52 6.11
N ALA A 49 -10.98 -3.12 6.14
CA ALA A 49 -10.02 -3.34 5.07
C ALA A 49 -9.67 -4.83 4.91
N ARG A 50 -9.55 -5.28 3.65
CA ARG A 50 -9.03 -6.61 3.35
C ARG A 50 -7.50 -6.59 3.52
N PRO A 51 -6.89 -7.62 4.15
CA PRO A 51 -5.44 -7.67 4.30
C PRO A 51 -4.68 -7.56 2.96
N GLU A 52 -5.19 -8.17 1.89
CA GLU A 52 -4.63 -8.07 0.54
C GLU A 52 -4.56 -6.62 0.03
N ASP A 53 -5.61 -5.82 0.28
CA ASP A 53 -5.69 -4.41 -0.14
C ASP A 53 -4.73 -3.53 0.66
N VAL A 54 -4.58 -3.82 1.96
CA VAL A 54 -3.63 -3.10 2.82
C VAL A 54 -2.22 -3.25 2.28
N TRP A 55 -1.82 -4.48 1.93
CA TRP A 55 -0.51 -4.72 1.35
C TRP A 55 -0.38 -4.11 -0.05
N LEU A 56 -1.38 -4.28 -0.91
CA LEU A 56 -1.38 -3.73 -2.28
C LEU A 56 -1.19 -2.21 -2.29
N VAL A 57 -1.98 -1.49 -1.49
CA VAL A 57 -1.87 -0.02 -1.35
C VAL A 57 -0.51 0.36 -0.79
N ARG A 58 -0.04 -0.34 0.25
CA ARG A 58 1.24 -0.05 0.88
C ARG A 58 2.41 -0.14 -0.09
N ASP A 59 2.54 -1.21 -0.89
CA ASP A 59 3.67 -1.29 -1.82
C ASP A 59 3.53 -0.36 -3.01
N TYR A 60 2.30 -0.11 -3.48
CA TYR A 60 2.13 0.84 -4.57
C TYR A 60 2.51 2.25 -4.15
N LEU A 61 2.19 2.65 -2.92
CA LEU A 61 2.68 3.90 -2.34
C LEU A 61 4.21 3.92 -2.23
N ASP A 62 4.83 2.86 -1.68
CA ASP A 62 6.29 2.75 -1.59
C ASP A 62 6.94 2.87 -2.98
N ARG A 63 6.39 2.20 -4.00
CA ARG A 63 6.83 2.26 -5.39
C ARG A 63 6.69 3.68 -5.95
N ALA A 64 5.49 4.28 -5.85
CA ALA A 64 5.21 5.61 -6.41
C ALA A 64 6.16 6.67 -5.83
N ILE A 65 6.40 6.62 -4.52
CA ILE A 65 7.34 7.52 -3.83
C ILE A 65 8.78 7.29 -4.33
N ARG A 66 9.21 6.03 -4.43
CA ARG A 66 10.56 5.69 -4.95
C ARG A 66 10.75 6.10 -6.41
N SER A 67 9.74 5.91 -7.26
CA SER A 67 9.77 6.33 -8.67
C SER A 67 9.85 7.86 -8.82
N ALA A 68 9.36 8.61 -7.83
CA ALA A 68 9.54 10.07 -7.76
C ALA A 68 10.91 10.49 -7.18
N GLY A 69 11.81 9.55 -6.89
CA GLY A 69 13.11 9.82 -6.27
C GLY A 69 13.04 10.15 -4.78
N LEU A 70 11.90 9.89 -4.13
CA LEU A 70 11.69 10.13 -2.70
C LEU A 70 11.85 8.84 -1.89
N THR A 71 11.94 8.97 -0.57
CA THR A 71 12.00 7.84 0.36
C THR A 71 10.66 7.67 1.09
N PRO A 72 10.03 6.48 1.06
CA PRO A 72 8.80 6.22 1.81
C PRO A 72 9.01 6.34 3.31
N GLN A 73 7.99 6.80 4.03
CA GLN A 73 8.00 6.72 5.49
C GLN A 73 7.91 5.25 5.92
N PRO A 74 8.76 4.82 6.88
CA PRO A 74 8.71 3.47 7.39
C PRO A 74 7.38 3.20 8.10
N TYR A 75 6.92 1.96 7.99
CA TYR A 75 5.76 1.47 8.71
C TYR A 75 6.18 0.75 9.99
N SER A 76 5.52 1.05 11.09
CA SER A 76 5.81 0.37 12.37
C SER A 76 5.28 -1.06 12.39
N LYS A 77 4.21 -1.35 11.64
CA LYS A 77 3.54 -2.66 11.60
C LYS A 77 3.47 -3.27 10.21
N LEU A 78 3.50 -2.49 9.13
CA LEU A 78 3.54 -3.03 7.77
C LEU A 78 5.00 -3.20 7.30
N THR A 79 5.82 -3.89 8.10
CA THR A 79 7.25 -4.09 7.82
C THR A 79 7.45 -5.11 6.70
N GLU A 80 8.63 -5.10 6.08
CA GLU A 80 8.98 -6.08 5.03
C GLU A 80 8.98 -7.52 5.55
N ALA A 81 9.40 -7.74 6.81
CA ALA A 81 9.30 -9.05 7.45
C ALA A 81 7.85 -9.51 7.58
N MET A 82 6.94 -8.59 7.97
CA MET A 82 5.51 -8.90 8.06
C MET A 82 4.88 -9.12 6.68
N ARG A 83 5.34 -8.40 5.65
CA ARG A 83 4.95 -8.66 4.27
C ARG A 83 5.35 -10.05 3.82
N ALA A 84 6.60 -10.45 4.06
CA ALA A 84 7.11 -11.76 3.67
C ALA A 84 6.31 -12.88 4.33
N ALA A 85 5.99 -12.73 5.63
CA ALA A 85 5.13 -13.68 6.33
C ALA A 85 3.71 -13.71 5.75
N ALA A 86 3.13 -12.53 5.44
CA ALA A 86 1.78 -12.40 4.92
C ALA A 86 1.53 -13.11 3.58
N LYS A 87 2.57 -13.28 2.73
CA LYS A 87 2.49 -14.08 1.48
C LYS A 87 2.04 -15.52 1.71
N SER A 88 2.26 -16.07 2.90
CA SER A 88 1.85 -17.44 3.24
C SER A 88 0.36 -17.57 3.57
N TRP A 89 -0.33 -16.45 3.84
CA TRP A 89 -1.72 -16.44 4.32
C TRP A 89 -2.68 -15.69 3.40
N PHE A 90 -2.16 -14.81 2.54
CA PHE A 90 -2.96 -13.98 1.65
C PHE A 90 -2.40 -14.02 0.23
N PRO A 91 -3.27 -14.00 -0.80
CA PRO A 91 -2.84 -13.90 -2.19
C PRO A 91 -2.36 -12.47 -2.47
N LEU A 92 -1.12 -12.17 -2.08
CA LEU A 92 -0.54 -10.83 -2.27
C LEU A 92 -0.15 -10.62 -3.72
N THR A 93 -0.56 -9.48 -4.28
CA THR A 93 -0.12 -9.03 -5.60
C THR A 93 1.28 -8.46 -5.51
N ASP A 94 2.16 -8.88 -6.43
CA ASP A 94 3.45 -8.25 -6.61
C ASP A 94 3.29 -6.99 -7.46
N VAL A 95 3.33 -5.81 -6.82
CA VAL A 95 3.15 -4.53 -7.52
C VAL A 95 4.27 -4.27 -8.51
N GLU A 96 5.49 -4.75 -8.21
CA GLU A 96 6.62 -4.60 -9.12
C GLU A 96 6.31 -5.34 -10.41
N SER A 97 6.04 -6.64 -10.36
CA SER A 97 5.69 -7.43 -11.55
C SER A 97 4.42 -6.93 -12.27
N LYS A 98 3.42 -6.43 -11.54
CA LYS A 98 2.15 -5.97 -12.14
C LYS A 98 2.32 -4.67 -12.94
N PHE A 99 3.17 -3.76 -12.48
CA PHE A 99 3.31 -2.43 -13.07
C PHE A 99 4.66 -2.21 -13.75
N ASP A 100 5.62 -3.12 -13.60
CA ASP A 100 6.87 -3.20 -14.36
C ASP A 100 6.60 -3.93 -15.68
N CYS A 101 5.88 -3.25 -16.58
CA CYS A 101 6.08 -3.51 -18.00
C CYS A 101 7.35 -2.74 -18.36
N PRO A 102 8.47 -3.38 -18.73
CA PRO A 102 9.59 -2.63 -19.26
C PRO A 102 9.09 -1.87 -20.49
N PRO A 103 9.45 -0.58 -20.70
CA PRO A 103 9.34 -0.04 -22.04
C PRO A 103 10.22 -0.94 -22.91
N SER A 104 9.61 -1.69 -23.82
CA SER A 104 10.33 -2.40 -24.88
C SER A 104 11.25 -1.38 -25.55
N GLY A 105 12.53 -1.46 -25.20
CA GLY A 105 13.58 -0.70 -25.86
C GLY A 105 13.66 -1.20 -27.29
N ASN A 106 13.41 -0.27 -28.20
CA ASN A 106 13.48 -0.41 -29.65
C ASN A 106 14.90 -0.70 -30.14
#